data_AF-A0A2V7Z119-F1
#
_entry.id   AF-A0A2V7Z119-F1
#
_cell.length_a   1.000
_cell.length_b   1.000
_cell.length_c   1.000
_cell.angle_alpha   90.00
_cell.angle_beta   90.00
_cell.angle_gamma   90.00
#
_symmetry.space_group_name_H-M   'P 1'
#
loop_
_entity.id
_entity.type
_entity.pdbx_description
1 polymer ?
#
loop_
_entity_poly.entity_id
_entity_poly.type
_entity_poly.pdbx_seq_one_letter_code
_entity_poly.pdbx_strand_id
1 'polypeptide(L)'
;MVLARRSSDMSIVLTLSVAALFSAAICAASVEVYPGPGIDTYKSNLYTVEVFNGSNWIPAYVYGFSRSSVTYWHTGTNPSVNFLTFGTTSQVPVRVTKTGGSITSIDVSPHSKNIPVQLIAGQAVLTLNQLNKVWITVNGDDANPLFIFADPPKPPVPAGATYVGPGIMTIPQNGGHYQPRSGEIIYLDGGAWVRGNLDVTGTSNVQLMGPGVLSGELWTSESISAYPFDIWVKFAMVTGDWTGGDAAIVSGVTIVDAPAYNFFGGAHTVSNVKVLSPWFYSTDGFQGVSHVDQRFIFNGDNAFAPGAAGVQNDNLTITHCFGGTTENSVFTGGYYGFEAVKGYSALVDDIDIKTYLSDAGGPPLLASVFQVYVDNNDPNAGYSNQTYQNIRIEGNVSTPLLELKNTVYPWGGSLAVNPPLGNSYNFVFRNISLEGTQKYLSQIKGWDASNGFHNVVLDNFRFNGVVVTQANLSQYFDVNSYVSELSFTPIPGLYTLTPCRLIDTRLPAGQFGAPALAAGANRVFTVVGQCGIPAGAKAISSNVTITQPTAPGHVILFPGGIVPGVSNLNFRAGQTRANNAIVPLSATGSVSVTDGQSSGTTHFILDVNGYFQ
;
A
#
# COMPACT_ATOMS: atom_id res chain seq x y z
N MET A 1 13.55 -0.59 -88.79
CA MET A 1 14.15 0.44 -87.94
C MET A 1 13.47 0.29 -86.57
N VAL A 2 14.08 -0.36 -85.56
CA VAL A 2 15.13 0.19 -84.67
C VAL A 2 14.56 1.43 -83.93
N LEU A 3 14.33 1.49 -82.61
CA LEU A 3 14.52 0.61 -81.44
C LEU A 3 13.41 0.97 -80.41
N ALA A 4 12.75 0.02 -79.71
CA ALA A 4 12.95 -0.34 -78.29
C ALA A 4 12.87 0.81 -77.25
N ARG A 5 12.19 0.70 -76.09
CA ARG A 5 11.45 -0.41 -75.46
C ARG A 5 10.44 0.09 -74.39
N ARG A 6 9.32 -0.63 -74.27
CA ARG A 6 8.40 -0.76 -73.11
C ARG A 6 9.16 -1.12 -71.81
N SER A 7 8.63 -0.99 -70.58
CA SER A 7 7.34 -1.47 -70.01
C SER A 7 6.99 -0.69 -68.73
N SER A 8 5.81 -0.11 -68.53
CA SER A 8 4.47 -0.70 -68.25
C SER A 8 4.37 -1.39 -66.87
N ASP A 9 3.56 -0.80 -66.00
CA ASP A 9 3.36 -1.13 -64.58
C ASP A 9 2.77 -2.52 -64.32
N MET A 10 3.05 -3.06 -63.14
CA MET A 10 2.33 -4.20 -62.56
C MET A 10 2.25 -4.07 -61.04
N SER A 11 1.04 -3.87 -60.52
CA SER A 11 0.78 -3.63 -59.10
C SER A 11 1.02 -4.89 -58.26
N ILE A 12 1.82 -4.77 -57.20
CA ILE A 12 1.95 -5.80 -56.16
C ILE A 12 1.07 -5.43 -54.98
N VAL A 13 0.08 -6.27 -54.67
CA VAL A 13 -0.72 -6.18 -53.44
C VAL A 13 0.13 -6.68 -52.28
N LEU A 14 0.52 -5.79 -51.38
CA LEU A 14 1.30 -6.14 -50.20
C LEU A 14 0.36 -6.51 -49.04
N THR A 15 0.11 -7.80 -48.84
CA THR A 15 -0.54 -8.30 -47.62
C THR A 15 0.40 -8.11 -46.43
N LEU A 16 0.13 -7.09 -45.59
CA LEU A 16 0.80 -6.92 -44.31
C LEU A 16 0.34 -7.99 -43.32
N SER A 17 1.09 -9.09 -43.24
CA SER A 17 1.04 -10.00 -42.09
C SER A 17 1.71 -9.33 -40.90
N VAL A 18 0.92 -8.82 -39.95
CA VAL A 18 1.41 -8.21 -38.71
C VAL A 18 1.92 -9.29 -37.76
N ALA A 19 3.13 -9.77 -38.01
CA ALA A 19 3.93 -10.50 -37.03
C ALA A 19 4.81 -9.50 -36.29
N ALA A 20 4.32 -8.95 -35.17
CA ALA A 20 5.10 -8.04 -34.34
C ALA A 20 6.23 -8.81 -33.63
N LEU A 21 7.47 -8.58 -34.08
CA LEU A 21 8.68 -9.13 -33.48
C LEU A 21 8.96 -8.49 -32.11
N PHE A 22 8.41 -9.07 -31.04
CA PHE A 22 8.93 -8.86 -29.69
C PHE A 22 10.21 -9.69 -29.50
N SER A 23 11.36 -9.10 -29.81
CA SER A 23 12.67 -9.65 -29.45
C SER A 23 13.32 -8.78 -28.37
N ALA A 24 12.76 -8.86 -27.16
CA ALA A 24 13.52 -8.67 -25.94
C ALA A 24 13.95 -10.06 -25.46
N ALA A 25 15.13 -10.16 -24.83
CA ALA A 25 15.54 -11.40 -24.17
C ALA A 25 14.66 -11.63 -22.93
N ILE A 26 13.51 -12.26 -23.13
CA ILE A 26 12.65 -12.72 -22.04
C ILE A 26 13.41 -13.79 -21.29
N CYS A 27 13.87 -13.47 -20.08
CA CYS A 27 14.23 -14.49 -19.10
C CYS A 27 12.99 -15.35 -18.91
N ALA A 28 13.07 -16.65 -19.23
CA ALA A 28 11.88 -17.49 -19.34
C ALA A 28 11.05 -17.42 -18.05
N ALA A 29 9.83 -16.89 -18.18
CA ALA A 29 8.94 -16.65 -17.05
C ALA A 29 8.67 -17.98 -16.32
N SER A 30 9.16 -18.15 -15.09
CA SER A 30 8.69 -19.27 -14.28
C SER A 30 7.26 -18.94 -13.86
N VAL A 31 6.34 -19.84 -14.21
CA VAL A 31 4.94 -19.81 -13.82
C VAL A 31 4.66 -21.09 -13.05
N GLU A 32 4.18 -20.94 -11.82
CA GLU A 32 3.83 -22.02 -10.93
C GLU A 32 2.34 -21.95 -10.63
N VAL A 33 1.56 -22.80 -11.29
CA VAL A 33 0.11 -22.91 -11.04
C VAL A 33 -0.12 -24.01 -10.01
N TYR A 34 -0.84 -23.68 -8.94
CA TYR A 34 -1.14 -24.60 -7.86
C TYR A 34 -2.36 -25.49 -8.18
N PRO A 35 -2.39 -26.76 -7.73
CA PRO A 35 -3.56 -27.61 -7.81
C PRO A 35 -4.66 -27.12 -6.85
N GLY A 36 -5.89 -27.62 -7.04
CA GLY A 36 -6.92 -27.54 -6.00
C GLY A 36 -6.80 -28.67 -4.97
N PRO A 37 -7.68 -28.69 -3.94
CA PRO A 37 -7.66 -29.66 -2.84
C PRO A 37 -8.19 -31.07 -3.21
N GLY A 38 -8.03 -31.48 -4.48
CA GLY A 38 -8.37 -32.82 -4.97
C GLY A 38 -9.85 -33.10 -5.27
N ILE A 39 -10.78 -32.22 -4.85
CA ILE A 39 -12.21 -32.32 -5.16
C ILE A 39 -12.79 -30.99 -5.66
N ASP A 40 -13.86 -31.07 -6.45
CA ASP A 40 -14.52 -29.89 -7.04
C ASP A 40 -15.40 -29.09 -6.04
N THR A 41 -15.45 -29.48 -4.76
CA THR A 41 -16.26 -28.84 -3.70
C THR A 41 -16.03 -27.34 -3.54
N TYR A 42 -14.79 -26.87 -3.69
CA TYR A 42 -14.42 -25.46 -3.58
C TYR A 42 -14.10 -24.84 -4.95
N LYS A 43 -14.55 -25.42 -6.06
CA LYS A 43 -14.22 -24.94 -7.41
C LYS A 43 -15.28 -23.96 -7.88
N SER A 44 -14.84 -22.82 -8.41
CA SER A 44 -15.75 -21.85 -9.02
C SER A 44 -16.51 -22.50 -10.19
N ASN A 45 -17.83 -22.36 -10.14
CA ASN A 45 -18.72 -22.68 -11.25
C ASN A 45 -18.99 -21.46 -12.15
N LEU A 46 -18.47 -20.27 -11.81
CA LEU A 46 -18.67 -19.00 -12.51
C LEU A 46 -17.51 -18.62 -13.44
N TYR A 47 -16.28 -18.96 -13.05
CA TYR A 47 -15.08 -18.55 -13.77
C TYR A 47 -14.10 -19.70 -13.98
N THR A 48 -13.46 -19.70 -15.16
CA THR A 48 -12.21 -20.45 -15.38
C THR A 48 -11.09 -19.48 -15.72
N VAL A 49 -9.88 -19.80 -15.27
CA VAL A 49 -8.68 -18.98 -15.48
C VAL A 49 -7.55 -19.84 -16.00
N GLU A 50 -6.80 -19.32 -16.96
CA GLU A 50 -5.58 -19.92 -17.49
C GLU A 50 -4.43 -18.92 -17.44
N VAL A 51 -3.23 -19.37 -17.05
CA VAL A 51 -2.02 -18.55 -17.00
C VAL A 51 -1.07 -19.00 -18.12
N PHE A 52 -0.55 -18.05 -18.90
CA PHE A 52 0.36 -18.38 -20.00
C PHE A 52 1.81 -18.52 -19.50
N ASN A 53 2.40 -19.71 -19.67
CA ASN A 53 3.76 -20.01 -19.19
C ASN A 53 4.90 -19.72 -20.20
N GLY A 54 4.62 -18.88 -21.20
CA GLY A 54 5.54 -18.61 -22.31
C GLY A 54 5.42 -19.57 -23.51
N SER A 55 4.77 -20.74 -23.33
CA SER A 55 4.51 -21.69 -24.43
C SER A 55 3.04 -22.14 -24.51
N ASN A 56 2.40 -22.37 -23.36
CA ASN A 56 1.05 -22.93 -23.26
C ASN A 56 0.19 -22.13 -22.27
N TRP A 57 -1.12 -22.15 -22.50
CA TRP A 57 -2.11 -21.75 -21.49
C TRP A 57 -2.28 -22.91 -20.49
N ILE A 58 -2.00 -22.65 -19.22
CA ILE A 58 -2.09 -23.62 -18.13
C ILE A 58 -3.34 -23.32 -17.30
N PRO A 59 -4.34 -24.24 -17.23
CA PRO A 59 -5.51 -24.06 -16.39
C PRO A 59 -5.14 -23.93 -14.92
N ALA A 60 -5.65 -22.89 -14.25
CA ALA A 60 -5.49 -22.67 -12.82
C ALA A 60 -6.76 -23.06 -12.05
N TYR A 61 -6.59 -23.60 -10.85
CA TYR A 61 -7.72 -23.91 -9.99
C TYR A 61 -8.30 -22.62 -9.43
N VAL A 62 -9.50 -22.26 -9.89
CA VAL A 62 -10.28 -21.14 -9.37
C VAL A 62 -11.10 -21.67 -8.21
N TYR A 63 -10.77 -21.21 -7.00
CA TYR A 63 -11.59 -21.43 -5.82
C TYR A 63 -12.90 -20.64 -5.95
N GLY A 64 -14.00 -21.14 -5.41
CA GLY A 64 -15.30 -20.44 -5.39
C GLY A 64 -16.23 -21.03 -4.36
N PHE A 65 -16.83 -20.16 -3.53
CA PHE A 65 -17.85 -20.53 -2.54
C PHE A 65 -18.69 -19.32 -2.14
N SER A 66 -19.87 -19.57 -1.58
CA SER A 66 -20.83 -18.54 -1.14
C SER A 66 -21.24 -18.70 0.32
N ARG A 67 -21.68 -17.60 0.92
CA ARG A 67 -22.21 -17.50 2.28
C ARG A 67 -23.41 -16.57 2.30
N SER A 68 -24.25 -16.64 3.32
CA SER A 68 -25.27 -15.60 3.54
C SER A 68 -24.55 -14.36 4.06
N SER A 69 -24.70 -13.22 3.40
CA SER A 69 -24.07 -11.99 3.88
C SER A 69 -24.96 -11.27 4.88
N VAL A 70 -24.43 -10.98 6.08
CA VAL A 70 -25.09 -10.12 7.08
C VAL A 70 -24.53 -8.70 7.08
N THR A 71 -23.33 -8.49 6.54
CA THR A 71 -22.72 -7.17 6.34
C THR A 71 -23.46 -6.36 5.27
N TYR A 72 -23.05 -5.11 5.03
CA TYR A 72 -23.69 -4.29 4.01
C TYR A 72 -23.43 -4.81 2.56
N TRP A 73 -22.44 -5.71 2.34
CA TRP A 73 -22.19 -6.34 1.04
C TRP A 73 -23.26 -7.36 0.66
N HIS A 74 -24.19 -6.95 -0.20
CA HIS A 74 -25.30 -7.78 -0.69
C HIS A 74 -26.11 -8.44 0.44
N THR A 75 -26.41 -7.65 1.49
CA THR A 75 -27.09 -8.07 2.72
C THR A 75 -28.33 -8.94 2.47
N GLY A 76 -28.43 -10.06 3.18
CA GLY A 76 -29.56 -10.98 3.10
C GLY A 76 -29.61 -11.83 1.82
N THR A 77 -28.55 -11.81 1.01
CA THR A 77 -28.39 -12.67 -0.17
C THR A 77 -27.18 -13.60 -0.02
N ASN A 78 -26.89 -14.41 -1.05
CA ASN A 78 -25.77 -15.34 -1.07
C ASN A 78 -24.69 -14.97 -2.11
N PRO A 79 -23.94 -13.87 -1.91
CA PRO A 79 -22.82 -13.52 -2.78
C PRO A 79 -21.70 -14.57 -2.69
N SER A 80 -20.78 -14.56 -3.65
CA SER A 80 -19.64 -15.49 -3.71
C SER A 80 -18.31 -14.77 -3.82
N VAL A 81 -17.26 -15.34 -3.21
CA VAL A 81 -15.88 -14.99 -3.55
C VAL A 81 -15.32 -16.07 -4.45
N ASN A 82 -14.68 -15.66 -5.55
CA ASN A 82 -14.01 -16.57 -6.48
C ASN A 82 -12.55 -16.14 -6.55
N PHE A 83 -11.57 -17.01 -6.36
CA PHE A 83 -10.17 -16.59 -6.29
C PHE A 83 -9.17 -17.62 -6.79
N LEU A 84 -7.96 -17.18 -7.12
CA LEU A 84 -6.79 -18.06 -7.28
C LEU A 84 -5.50 -17.36 -6.85
N THR A 85 -4.50 -18.17 -6.49
CA THR A 85 -3.10 -17.74 -6.39
C THR A 85 -2.28 -18.53 -7.41
N PHE A 86 -1.30 -17.91 -8.04
CA PHE A 86 -0.24 -18.60 -8.79
C PHE A 86 1.09 -17.86 -8.55
N GLY A 87 2.21 -18.58 -8.70
CA GLY A 87 3.55 -18.02 -8.63
C GLY A 87 4.05 -17.52 -9.98
N THR A 88 4.67 -16.34 -10.04
CA THR A 88 5.40 -15.86 -11.22
C THR A 88 6.63 -15.03 -10.87
N THR A 89 7.68 -15.06 -11.70
CA THR A 89 8.86 -14.18 -11.60
C THR A 89 8.80 -12.94 -12.50
N SER A 90 7.78 -12.79 -13.34
CA SER A 90 7.74 -11.72 -14.33
C SER A 90 6.31 -11.36 -14.73
N GLN A 91 6.16 -10.50 -15.74
CA GLN A 91 4.88 -10.22 -16.37
C GLN A 91 4.35 -11.45 -17.11
N VAL A 92 3.06 -11.77 -16.91
CA VAL A 92 2.38 -12.92 -17.53
C VAL A 92 0.98 -12.57 -18.06
N PRO A 93 0.60 -13.10 -19.25
CA PRO A 93 -0.79 -13.12 -19.69
C PRO A 93 -1.64 -14.07 -18.86
N VAL A 94 -2.83 -13.61 -18.46
CA VAL A 94 -3.84 -14.38 -17.72
C VAL A 94 -5.17 -14.28 -18.46
N ARG A 95 -5.77 -15.41 -18.84
CA ARG A 95 -7.04 -15.48 -19.55
C ARG A 95 -8.16 -15.86 -18.59
N VAL A 96 -9.20 -15.04 -18.55
CA VAL A 96 -10.41 -15.23 -17.74
C VAL A 96 -11.59 -15.53 -18.66
N THR A 97 -12.37 -16.56 -18.30
CA THR A 97 -13.61 -16.94 -18.99
C THR A 97 -14.75 -16.97 -17.97
N LYS A 98 -15.89 -16.36 -18.28
CA LYS A 98 -17.15 -16.57 -17.54
C LYS A 98 -17.83 -17.81 -18.10
N THR A 99 -18.16 -18.78 -17.26
CA THR A 99 -18.71 -20.09 -17.68
C THR A 99 -20.13 -19.97 -18.26
N GLY A 100 -20.93 -19.05 -17.72
CA GLY A 100 -22.33 -18.84 -18.08
C GLY A 100 -22.59 -17.84 -19.20
N GLY A 101 -21.56 -17.34 -19.90
CA GLY A 101 -21.73 -16.39 -21.00
C GLY A 101 -20.47 -15.58 -21.32
N SER A 102 -20.58 -14.64 -22.26
CA SER A 102 -19.44 -13.80 -22.66
C SER A 102 -19.14 -12.69 -21.65
N ILE A 103 -17.86 -12.38 -21.48
CA ILE A 103 -17.38 -11.14 -20.87
C ILE A 103 -17.57 -9.99 -21.89
N THR A 104 -18.42 -9.03 -21.54
CA THR A 104 -18.72 -7.82 -22.34
C THR A 104 -18.14 -6.56 -21.71
N SER A 105 -17.95 -6.55 -20.38
CA SER A 105 -17.16 -5.55 -19.68
C SER A 105 -16.41 -6.19 -18.51
N ILE A 106 -15.31 -5.56 -18.11
CA ILE A 106 -14.47 -6.02 -17.02
C ILE A 106 -13.82 -4.79 -16.38
N ASP A 107 -13.99 -4.68 -15.08
CA ASP A 107 -13.35 -3.70 -14.22
C ASP A 107 -12.26 -4.40 -13.40
N VAL A 108 -11.05 -3.85 -13.38
CA VAL A 108 -9.86 -4.49 -12.78
C VAL A 108 -9.19 -3.54 -11.82
N SER A 109 -9.44 -3.78 -10.53
CA SER A 109 -8.89 -3.01 -9.43
C SER A 109 -7.60 -3.64 -8.90
N PRO A 110 -6.65 -2.85 -8.39
CA PRO A 110 -6.75 -1.41 -8.25
C PRO A 110 -6.37 -0.65 -9.53
N HIS A 111 -7.17 0.35 -9.88
CA HIS A 111 -7.03 1.15 -11.10
C HIS A 111 -5.64 1.79 -11.24
N SER A 112 -5.01 2.12 -10.11
CA SER A 112 -3.64 2.64 -10.03
C SER A 112 -2.60 1.79 -10.76
N LYS A 113 -2.79 0.46 -10.84
CA LYS A 113 -1.86 -0.46 -11.51
C LYS A 113 -2.04 -0.50 -13.04
N ASN A 114 -3.10 0.13 -13.57
CA ASN A 114 -3.37 0.28 -15.00
C ASN A 114 -3.24 -1.05 -15.78
N ILE A 115 -3.81 -2.13 -15.23
CA ILE A 115 -3.68 -3.49 -15.76
C ILE A 115 -4.16 -3.53 -17.22
N PRO A 116 -3.30 -3.90 -18.19
CA PRO A 116 -3.73 -4.04 -19.58
C PRO A 116 -4.74 -5.18 -19.73
N VAL A 117 -5.87 -4.90 -20.38
CA VAL A 117 -6.93 -5.89 -20.65
C VAL A 117 -7.31 -5.88 -22.13
N GLN A 118 -7.52 -7.06 -22.70
CA GLN A 118 -8.08 -7.25 -24.04
C GLN A 118 -9.30 -8.17 -23.97
N LEU A 119 -10.44 -7.74 -24.53
CA LEU A 119 -11.61 -8.59 -24.71
C LEU A 119 -11.55 -9.28 -26.08
N ILE A 120 -11.50 -10.62 -26.08
CA ILE A 120 -11.32 -11.44 -27.28
C ILE A 120 -12.33 -12.59 -27.22
N ALA A 121 -13.23 -12.66 -28.21
CA ALA A 121 -14.23 -13.74 -28.34
C ALA A 121 -15.07 -14.02 -27.06
N GLY A 122 -15.33 -13.00 -26.24
CA GLY A 122 -16.07 -13.13 -24.98
C GLY A 122 -15.25 -13.62 -23.78
N GLN A 123 -13.91 -13.70 -23.92
CA GLN A 123 -12.96 -13.88 -22.83
C GLN A 123 -12.21 -12.56 -22.57
N ALA A 124 -11.62 -12.42 -21.38
CA ALA A 124 -10.70 -11.33 -21.08
C ALA A 124 -9.27 -11.86 -20.96
N VAL A 125 -8.30 -11.18 -21.56
CA VAL A 125 -6.87 -11.45 -21.37
C VAL A 125 -6.26 -10.25 -20.65
N LEU A 126 -5.79 -10.48 -19.44
CA LEU A 126 -5.10 -9.50 -18.59
C LEU A 126 -3.59 -9.71 -18.68
N THR A 127 -2.83 -8.66 -18.43
CA THR A 127 -1.36 -8.73 -18.30
C THR A 127 -0.97 -8.37 -16.86
N LEU A 128 -0.62 -9.37 -16.05
CA LEU A 128 -0.29 -9.20 -14.63
C LEU A 128 1.22 -9.27 -14.39
N ASN A 129 1.75 -8.38 -13.56
CA ASN A 129 3.10 -8.45 -13.02
C ASN A 129 3.14 -9.28 -11.73
N GLN A 130 4.33 -9.76 -11.33
CA GLN A 130 4.55 -10.28 -9.98
C GLN A 130 4.07 -9.25 -8.93
N LEU A 131 3.47 -9.75 -7.84
CA LEU A 131 2.79 -9.01 -6.77
C LEU A 131 1.51 -8.28 -7.17
N ASN A 132 1.01 -8.41 -8.41
CA ASN A 132 -0.33 -7.92 -8.72
C ASN A 132 -1.39 -8.78 -8.04
N LYS A 133 -2.09 -8.19 -7.07
CA LYS A 133 -3.31 -8.70 -6.46
C LYS A 133 -4.45 -7.88 -7.02
N VAL A 134 -5.37 -8.51 -7.74
CA VAL A 134 -6.45 -7.80 -8.44
C VAL A 134 -7.82 -8.29 -8.03
N TRP A 135 -8.77 -7.36 -7.97
CA TRP A 135 -10.19 -7.59 -7.79
C TRP A 135 -10.87 -7.27 -9.11
N ILE A 136 -11.53 -8.28 -9.68
CA ILE A 136 -12.15 -8.21 -11.00
C ILE A 136 -13.67 -8.25 -10.86
N THR A 137 -14.35 -7.21 -11.35
CA THR A 137 -15.81 -7.16 -11.47
C THR A 137 -16.18 -7.41 -12.93
N VAL A 138 -16.81 -8.54 -13.23
CA VAL A 138 -17.10 -9.00 -14.61
C VAL A 138 -18.54 -8.67 -14.98
N ASN A 139 -18.76 -7.96 -16.09
CA ASN A 139 -20.09 -7.51 -16.56
C ASN A 139 -20.89 -6.70 -15.51
N GLY A 140 -20.21 -6.05 -14.56
CA GLY A 140 -20.84 -5.34 -13.43
C GLY A 140 -21.28 -6.23 -12.26
N ASP A 141 -20.93 -7.53 -12.27
CA ASP A 141 -21.27 -8.51 -11.22
C ASP A 141 -20.34 -8.37 -10.01
N ASP A 142 -20.70 -7.50 -9.06
CA ASP A 142 -19.98 -7.22 -7.82
C ASP A 142 -20.41 -8.09 -6.62
N ALA A 143 -21.48 -8.88 -6.80
CA ALA A 143 -21.90 -9.96 -5.90
C ALA A 143 -21.05 -11.23 -6.08
N ASN A 144 -20.41 -11.40 -7.24
CA ASN A 144 -19.59 -12.56 -7.56
C ASN A 144 -18.24 -12.15 -8.18
N PRO A 145 -17.41 -11.34 -7.49
CA PRO A 145 -16.10 -10.93 -7.98
C PRO A 145 -15.14 -12.11 -8.14
N LEU A 146 -14.13 -11.90 -9.00
CA LEU A 146 -12.97 -12.78 -9.17
C LEU A 146 -11.71 -12.08 -8.66
N PHE A 147 -10.98 -12.73 -7.76
CA PHE A 147 -9.70 -12.26 -7.24
C PHE A 147 -8.55 -13.07 -7.87
N ILE A 148 -7.49 -12.39 -8.33
CA ILE A 148 -6.31 -13.07 -8.88
C ILE A 148 -5.06 -12.55 -8.17
N PHE A 149 -4.30 -13.48 -7.59
CA PHE A 149 -3.07 -13.19 -6.85
C PHE A 149 -1.85 -13.75 -7.61
N ALA A 150 -1.18 -12.86 -8.35
CA ALA A 150 0.06 -13.16 -9.08
C ALA A 150 1.27 -13.02 -8.14
N ASP A 151 1.38 -13.93 -7.18
CA ASP A 151 2.41 -13.90 -6.14
C ASP A 151 3.79 -14.33 -6.69
N PRO A 152 4.88 -14.18 -5.94
CA PRO A 152 6.14 -14.87 -6.24
C PRO A 152 5.95 -16.41 -6.24
N PRO A 153 6.85 -17.18 -6.90
CA PRO A 153 6.87 -18.64 -6.75
C PRO A 153 7.00 -19.04 -5.29
N LYS A 154 6.43 -20.18 -4.91
CA LYS A 154 6.35 -20.55 -3.49
C LYS A 154 7.75 -20.75 -2.89
N PRO A 155 7.97 -20.37 -1.62
CA PRO A 155 9.24 -20.67 -0.96
C PRO A 155 9.43 -22.19 -0.82
N PRO A 156 10.67 -22.70 -0.83
CA PRO A 156 10.93 -24.11 -0.58
C PRO A 156 10.47 -24.50 0.83
N VAL A 157 9.91 -25.71 0.98
CA VAL A 157 9.46 -26.23 2.28
C VAL A 157 10.65 -26.31 3.25
N PRO A 158 10.63 -25.62 4.40
CA PRO A 158 11.74 -25.68 5.35
C PRO A 158 11.91 -27.07 5.96
N ALA A 159 13.17 -27.45 6.22
CA ALA A 159 13.47 -28.73 6.84
C ALA A 159 12.86 -28.83 8.24
N GLY A 160 12.07 -29.88 8.49
CA GLY A 160 11.39 -30.09 9.77
C GLY A 160 10.07 -29.31 9.95
N ALA A 161 9.57 -28.62 8.93
CA ALA A 161 8.27 -27.96 8.99
C ALA A 161 7.11 -28.96 9.13
N THR A 162 6.08 -28.56 9.89
CA THR A 162 4.76 -29.18 9.91
C THR A 162 4.08 -28.90 8.57
N TYR A 163 4.19 -29.86 7.65
CA TYR A 163 3.79 -29.72 6.25
C TYR A 163 2.37 -30.24 5.99
N VAL A 164 1.55 -29.43 5.31
CA VAL A 164 0.25 -29.81 4.76
C VAL A 164 0.27 -29.65 3.25
N GLY A 165 0.13 -30.76 2.53
CA GLY A 165 0.10 -30.78 1.06
C GLY A 165 -1.31 -30.59 0.47
N PRO A 166 -1.45 -30.72 -0.86
CA PRO A 166 -2.73 -30.60 -1.54
C PRO A 166 -3.80 -31.55 -0.98
N GLY A 167 -4.98 -31.02 -0.65
CA GLY A 167 -6.07 -31.77 -0.03
C GLY A 167 -6.83 -30.97 1.03
N ILE A 168 -7.94 -31.52 1.50
CA ILE A 168 -8.70 -30.96 2.63
C ILE A 168 -8.22 -31.60 3.93
N MET A 169 -7.80 -30.77 4.88
CA MET A 169 -7.49 -31.17 6.25
C MET A 169 -8.45 -30.46 7.21
N THR A 170 -8.97 -31.17 8.22
CA THR A 170 -9.57 -30.53 9.40
C THR A 170 -8.56 -30.65 10.53
N ILE A 171 -8.33 -29.56 11.28
CA ILE A 171 -7.51 -29.60 12.50
C ILE A 171 -8.19 -30.56 13.49
N PRO A 172 -7.53 -31.69 13.87
CA PRO A 172 -8.23 -32.81 14.51
C PRO A 172 -8.34 -32.70 16.04
N GLN A 173 -7.81 -31.65 16.64
CA GLN A 173 -7.74 -31.45 18.10
C GLN A 173 -8.43 -30.16 18.51
N ASN A 174 -8.76 -30.05 19.80
CA ASN A 174 -9.27 -28.85 20.46
C ASN A 174 -10.39 -28.12 19.69
N GLY A 175 -11.35 -28.86 19.12
CA GLY A 175 -12.50 -28.28 18.40
C GLY A 175 -12.17 -27.59 17.07
N GLY A 176 -10.94 -27.73 16.56
CA GLY A 176 -10.45 -27.04 15.35
C GLY A 176 -9.33 -26.02 15.62
N HIS A 177 -8.95 -25.81 16.88
CA HIS A 177 -7.89 -24.89 17.27
C HIS A 177 -6.52 -25.58 17.28
N TYR A 178 -5.59 -25.18 16.39
CA TYR A 178 -4.22 -25.69 16.38
C TYR A 178 -3.33 -24.83 17.29
N GLN A 179 -2.73 -25.44 18.32
CA GLN A 179 -1.74 -24.80 19.18
C GLN A 179 -0.33 -25.29 18.78
N PRO A 180 0.52 -24.44 18.19
CA PRO A 180 1.87 -24.79 17.78
C PRO A 180 2.84 -24.75 18.97
N ARG A 181 4.06 -25.25 18.76
CA ARG A 181 5.17 -25.04 19.70
C ARG A 181 5.96 -23.80 19.33
N SER A 182 6.63 -23.16 20.30
CA SER A 182 7.57 -22.08 19.99
C SER A 182 8.66 -22.55 19.02
N GLY A 183 8.96 -21.72 18.00
CA GLY A 183 9.89 -22.03 16.92
C GLY A 183 9.33 -22.97 15.84
N GLU A 184 8.06 -23.38 15.92
CA GLU A 184 7.46 -24.27 14.92
C GLU A 184 7.18 -23.55 13.59
N ILE A 185 7.56 -24.22 12.48
CA ILE A 185 7.26 -23.77 11.12
C ILE A 185 6.12 -24.64 10.57
N ILE A 186 5.01 -24.02 10.21
CA ILE A 186 3.84 -24.62 9.58
C ILE A 186 3.83 -24.20 8.11
N TYR A 187 3.80 -25.18 7.19
CA TYR A 187 3.81 -24.94 5.75
C TYR A 187 2.52 -25.47 5.11
N LEU A 188 1.70 -24.58 4.54
CA LEU A 188 0.51 -24.92 3.78
C LEU A 188 0.81 -24.81 2.28
N ASP A 189 0.94 -25.93 1.58
CA ASP A 189 1.29 -25.93 0.16
C ASP A 189 0.12 -25.52 -0.75
N GLY A 190 0.42 -25.19 -2.00
CA GLY A 190 -0.57 -24.85 -3.01
C GLY A 190 -1.55 -26.00 -3.22
N GLY A 191 -2.84 -25.73 -3.02
CA GLY A 191 -3.89 -26.75 -3.02
C GLY A 191 -4.22 -27.34 -1.65
N ALA A 192 -3.49 -27.00 -0.59
CA ALA A 192 -3.90 -27.31 0.78
C ALA A 192 -5.11 -26.45 1.17
N TRP A 193 -6.09 -27.07 1.83
CA TRP A 193 -7.26 -26.40 2.40
C TRP A 193 -7.46 -26.89 3.84
N VAL A 194 -7.00 -26.09 4.81
CA VAL A 194 -7.00 -26.42 6.23
C VAL A 194 -8.18 -25.76 6.92
N ARG A 195 -9.02 -26.55 7.57
CA ARG A 195 -10.23 -26.10 8.29
C ARG A 195 -9.94 -26.01 9.78
N GLY A 196 -10.15 -24.83 10.35
CA GLY A 196 -9.81 -24.44 11.72
C GLY A 196 -8.92 -23.18 11.76
N ASN A 197 -8.28 -22.91 12.90
CA ASN A 197 -7.45 -21.72 13.09
C ASN A 197 -6.14 -22.01 13.86
N LEU A 198 -5.32 -20.97 14.05
CA LEU A 198 -4.04 -21.02 14.75
C LEU A 198 -4.09 -20.20 16.05
N ASP A 199 -3.88 -20.85 17.18
CA ASP A 199 -3.77 -20.23 18.51
C ASP A 199 -2.31 -20.23 18.97
N VAL A 200 -1.64 -19.08 18.84
CA VAL A 200 -0.22 -18.87 19.18
C VAL A 200 -0.03 -18.31 20.60
N THR A 201 -1.07 -18.29 21.43
CA THR A 201 -1.03 -17.81 22.82
C THR A 201 0.06 -18.51 23.63
N GLY A 202 0.92 -17.74 24.31
CA GLY A 202 2.03 -18.25 25.13
C GLY A 202 3.21 -18.84 24.33
N THR A 203 3.25 -18.67 23.00
CA THR A 203 4.33 -19.17 22.13
C THR A 203 5.27 -18.06 21.65
N SER A 204 6.32 -18.42 20.92
CA SER A 204 7.25 -17.45 20.30
C SER A 204 7.92 -18.01 19.05
N ASN A 205 8.26 -17.15 18.08
CA ASN A 205 8.93 -17.50 16.82
C ASN A 205 8.21 -18.58 15.98
N VAL A 206 6.88 -18.69 16.09
CA VAL A 206 6.05 -19.51 15.21
C VAL A 206 6.07 -18.94 13.80
N GLN A 207 6.05 -19.79 12.78
CA GLN A 207 5.93 -19.36 11.38
C GLN A 207 4.78 -20.09 10.71
N LEU A 208 3.87 -19.36 10.06
CA LEU A 208 2.86 -19.92 9.16
C LEU A 208 3.16 -19.44 7.75
N MET A 209 3.39 -20.35 6.80
CA MET A 209 3.84 -20.00 5.46
C MET A 209 3.27 -20.89 4.35
N GLY A 210 3.48 -20.47 3.09
CA GLY A 210 3.08 -21.19 1.88
C GLY A 210 1.80 -20.63 1.24
N PRO A 211 1.45 -21.02 0.00
CA PRO A 211 0.33 -20.44 -0.74
C PRO A 211 -1.03 -21.11 -0.47
N GLY A 212 -1.11 -22.07 0.46
CA GLY A 212 -2.34 -22.78 0.82
C GLY A 212 -3.40 -21.93 1.52
N VAL A 213 -4.56 -22.55 1.79
CA VAL A 213 -5.74 -21.91 2.39
C VAL A 213 -5.94 -22.34 3.83
N LEU A 214 -6.18 -21.38 4.73
CA LEU A 214 -6.70 -21.56 6.08
C LEU A 214 -8.15 -21.06 6.12
N SER A 215 -9.08 -21.91 6.53
CA SER A 215 -10.53 -21.72 6.41
C SER A 215 -11.23 -21.83 7.77
N GLY A 216 -12.00 -20.80 8.13
CA GLY A 216 -12.78 -20.76 9.36
C GLY A 216 -14.11 -21.53 9.31
N GLU A 217 -14.44 -22.17 8.18
CA GLU A 217 -15.76 -22.75 7.88
C GLU A 217 -16.28 -23.86 8.84
N LEU A 218 -15.47 -24.28 9.82
CA LEU A 218 -15.94 -25.13 10.92
C LEU A 218 -16.98 -24.41 11.79
N TRP A 219 -17.00 -23.08 11.73
CA TRP A 219 -17.78 -22.20 12.59
C TRP A 219 -18.47 -21.13 11.76
N THR A 220 -19.57 -20.59 12.27
CA THR A 220 -20.20 -19.36 11.79
C THR A 220 -20.22 -18.32 12.90
N SER A 221 -20.35 -17.03 12.57
CA SER A 221 -20.44 -15.97 13.57
C SER A 221 -21.60 -16.20 14.56
N GLU A 222 -22.74 -16.69 14.07
CA GLU A 222 -23.91 -17.04 14.87
C GLU A 222 -23.61 -18.18 15.85
N SER A 223 -22.86 -19.21 15.40
CA SER A 223 -22.51 -20.36 16.24
C SER A 223 -21.59 -20.01 17.43
N ILE A 224 -20.84 -18.90 17.35
CA ILE A 224 -19.90 -18.46 18.40
C ILE A 224 -20.38 -17.22 19.17
N SER A 225 -21.37 -16.48 18.66
CA SER A 225 -21.89 -15.22 19.23
C SER A 225 -22.37 -15.29 20.68
N ALA A 226 -22.65 -16.50 21.21
CA ALA A 226 -23.07 -16.71 22.59
C ALA A 226 -21.90 -16.81 23.60
N TYR A 227 -20.65 -16.89 23.13
CA TYR A 227 -19.48 -16.96 24.00
C TYR A 227 -19.09 -15.59 24.57
N PRO A 228 -18.57 -15.53 25.81
CA PRO A 228 -17.93 -14.32 26.31
C PRO A 228 -16.66 -14.01 25.51
N PHE A 229 -16.25 -12.73 25.49
CA PHE A 229 -15.18 -12.23 24.61
C PHE A 229 -13.86 -13.00 24.70
N ASP A 230 -13.46 -13.43 25.91
CA ASP A 230 -12.23 -14.20 26.17
C ASP A 230 -12.24 -15.61 25.57
N ILE A 231 -13.43 -16.15 25.26
CA ILE A 231 -13.61 -17.42 24.54
C ILE A 231 -13.88 -17.15 23.06
N TRP A 232 -14.74 -16.17 22.74
CA TRP A 232 -15.10 -15.77 21.37
C TRP A 232 -13.85 -15.44 20.53
N VAL A 233 -12.89 -14.72 21.10
CA VAL A 233 -11.71 -14.29 20.35
C VAL A 233 -10.76 -15.44 19.99
N LYS A 234 -10.87 -16.59 20.66
CA LYS A 234 -10.10 -17.80 20.32
C LYS A 234 -10.53 -18.44 18.99
N PHE A 235 -11.62 -17.97 18.40
CA PHE A 235 -12.05 -18.32 17.04
C PHE A 235 -11.44 -17.41 15.96
N ALA A 236 -10.63 -16.41 16.32
CA ALA A 236 -9.90 -15.61 15.35
C ALA A 236 -8.86 -16.45 14.57
N MET A 237 -8.68 -16.20 13.27
CA MET A 237 -7.95 -17.12 12.39
C MET A 237 -6.46 -17.29 12.75
N VAL A 238 -5.85 -16.21 13.26
CA VAL A 238 -4.59 -16.23 14.01
C VAL A 238 -4.82 -15.44 15.30
N THR A 239 -4.84 -16.12 16.45
CA THR A 239 -5.05 -15.52 17.78
C THR A 239 -3.81 -15.67 18.64
N GLY A 240 -3.49 -14.68 19.48
CA GLY A 240 -2.44 -14.78 20.49
C GLY A 240 -2.62 -13.79 21.65
N ASP A 241 -1.56 -13.57 22.42
CA ASP A 241 -1.60 -12.69 23.59
C ASP A 241 -1.87 -11.22 23.21
N TRP A 242 -2.96 -10.65 23.75
CA TRP A 242 -3.37 -9.26 23.50
C TRP A 242 -2.32 -8.21 23.92
N THR A 243 -1.56 -8.47 24.99
CA THR A 243 -0.60 -7.51 25.59
C THR A 243 0.88 -7.89 25.40
N GLY A 244 1.16 -9.06 24.84
CA GLY A 244 2.51 -9.55 24.58
C GLY A 244 2.72 -10.09 23.17
N GLY A 245 1.73 -9.88 22.29
CA GLY A 245 1.68 -10.50 20.97
C GLY A 245 2.82 -10.06 20.08
N ASP A 246 3.71 -11.00 19.78
CA ASP A 246 4.68 -11.00 18.67
C ASP A 246 5.15 -12.44 18.39
N ALA A 247 4.28 -13.41 18.66
CA ALA A 247 4.60 -14.83 18.67
C ALA A 247 4.82 -15.43 17.28
N ALA A 248 4.22 -14.85 16.24
CA ALA A 248 4.15 -15.42 14.90
C ALA A 248 4.64 -14.49 13.77
N ILE A 249 5.21 -15.12 12.73
CA ILE A 249 5.42 -14.53 11.41
C ILE A 249 4.51 -15.29 10.43
N VAL A 250 3.65 -14.58 9.71
CA VAL A 250 2.65 -15.21 8.83
C VAL A 250 2.87 -14.74 7.39
N SER A 251 2.99 -15.68 6.45
CA SER A 251 3.34 -15.37 5.08
C SER A 251 2.64 -16.18 3.99
N GLY A 252 2.29 -15.54 2.87
CA GLY A 252 1.82 -16.21 1.64
C GLY A 252 0.41 -16.82 1.66
N VAL A 253 -0.08 -17.26 2.82
CA VAL A 253 -1.34 -18.01 2.95
C VAL A 253 -2.56 -17.18 2.55
N THR A 254 -3.65 -17.87 2.21
CA THR A 254 -4.97 -17.25 2.06
C THR A 254 -5.83 -17.62 3.26
N ILE A 255 -6.38 -16.63 3.95
CA ILE A 255 -7.33 -16.81 5.06
C ILE A 255 -8.73 -16.55 4.52
N VAL A 256 -9.66 -17.46 4.78
CA VAL A 256 -11.04 -17.38 4.27
C VAL A 256 -12.06 -17.75 5.34
N ASP A 257 -13.27 -17.21 5.21
CA ASP A 257 -14.45 -17.61 6.01
C ASP A 257 -14.22 -17.54 7.53
N ALA A 258 -13.54 -16.49 7.99
CA ALA A 258 -13.31 -16.26 9.41
C ALA A 258 -14.65 -16.05 10.15
N PRO A 259 -14.92 -16.75 11.27
CA PRO A 259 -16.14 -16.58 12.06
C PRO A 259 -16.07 -15.39 13.03
N ALA A 260 -14.85 -14.89 13.25
CA ALA A 260 -14.43 -13.77 14.09
C ALA A 260 -13.26 -13.06 13.36
N TYR A 261 -12.40 -12.34 14.08
CA TYR A 261 -11.25 -11.65 13.50
C TYR A 261 -10.31 -12.57 12.68
N ASN A 262 -9.62 -12.01 11.70
CA ASN A 262 -8.59 -12.72 10.93
C ASN A 262 -7.27 -12.76 11.71
N PHE A 263 -6.90 -11.65 12.35
CA PHE A 263 -5.78 -11.57 13.29
C PHE A 263 -6.25 -10.90 14.59
N PHE A 264 -5.86 -11.46 15.73
CA PHE A 264 -6.04 -10.85 17.04
C PHE A 264 -4.76 -10.98 17.87
N GLY A 265 -3.91 -9.96 17.76
CA GLY A 265 -2.56 -10.00 18.32
C GLY A 265 -1.76 -11.17 17.76
N GLY A 266 -0.79 -11.65 18.54
CA GLY A 266 -0.05 -12.88 18.26
C GLY A 266 0.92 -12.86 17.07
N ALA A 267 0.80 -11.95 16.09
CA ALA A 267 1.65 -11.90 14.91
C ALA A 267 2.43 -10.58 14.78
N HIS A 268 3.76 -10.66 14.76
CA HIS A 268 4.65 -9.50 14.58
C HIS A 268 4.76 -9.08 13.11
N THR A 269 4.98 -10.05 12.21
CA THR A 269 5.25 -9.78 10.78
C THR A 269 4.31 -10.52 9.85
N VAL A 270 3.46 -9.69 9.27
CA VAL A 270 2.42 -9.91 8.30
C VAL A 270 2.92 -9.86 6.82
N SER A 271 3.49 -10.86 6.10
CA SER A 271 3.99 -10.70 4.67
C SER A 271 3.20 -11.48 3.56
N ASN A 272 2.88 -10.92 2.38
CA ASN A 272 2.16 -11.60 1.27
C ASN A 272 0.85 -12.44 1.56
N VAL A 273 0.05 -12.18 2.60
CA VAL A 273 -1.23 -12.90 2.89
C VAL A 273 -2.41 -12.26 2.16
N LYS A 274 -3.46 -13.06 1.95
CA LYS A 274 -4.74 -12.62 1.37
C LYS A 274 -5.88 -12.99 2.32
N VAL A 275 -6.80 -12.06 2.61
CA VAL A 275 -7.99 -12.28 3.45
C VAL A 275 -9.26 -12.17 2.60
N LEU A 276 -10.16 -13.15 2.71
CA LEU A 276 -11.47 -13.21 2.04
C LEU A 276 -12.54 -13.70 3.03
N SER A 277 -13.00 -12.79 3.90
CA SER A 277 -14.01 -13.05 4.95
C SER A 277 -15.11 -11.95 5.01
N PRO A 278 -15.78 -11.58 3.90
CA PRO A 278 -16.60 -10.35 3.81
C PRO A 278 -18.05 -10.41 4.33
N TRP A 279 -18.56 -11.59 4.73
CA TRP A 279 -20.00 -11.82 4.98
C TRP A 279 -20.43 -11.72 6.44
N PHE A 280 -19.51 -11.83 7.40
CA PHE A 280 -19.81 -11.73 8.83
C PHE A 280 -19.22 -10.45 9.45
N TYR A 281 -19.99 -9.84 10.35
CA TYR A 281 -19.54 -8.77 11.24
C TYR A 281 -18.38 -9.22 12.13
N SER A 282 -17.58 -8.27 12.64
CA SER A 282 -16.45 -8.55 13.53
C SER A 282 -15.46 -9.57 12.96
N THR A 283 -15.18 -9.42 11.67
CA THR A 283 -14.13 -10.15 10.94
C THR A 283 -12.94 -9.23 10.64
N ASP A 284 -12.50 -8.45 11.63
CA ASP A 284 -11.38 -7.51 11.53
C ASP A 284 -10.14 -8.15 10.90
N GLY A 285 -9.37 -7.34 10.17
CA GLY A 285 -8.22 -7.77 9.40
C GLY A 285 -6.98 -7.93 10.26
N PHE A 286 -6.07 -6.95 10.18
CA PHE A 286 -4.75 -7.01 10.83
C PHE A 286 -4.74 -6.29 12.19
N GLN A 287 -5.50 -6.80 13.17
CA GLN A 287 -5.54 -6.22 14.51
C GLN A 287 -4.40 -6.75 15.39
N GLY A 288 -3.58 -5.84 15.93
CA GLY A 288 -2.43 -6.17 16.77
C GLY A 288 -1.25 -6.76 16.01
N VAL A 289 -0.97 -6.24 14.81
CA VAL A 289 0.13 -6.69 13.94
C VAL A 289 1.10 -5.54 13.64
N SER A 290 2.34 -5.64 14.12
CA SER A 290 3.37 -4.59 14.02
C SER A 290 3.75 -4.23 12.58
N HIS A 291 3.92 -5.23 11.71
CA HIS A 291 4.36 -5.00 10.32
C HIS A 291 3.51 -5.76 9.32
N VAL A 292 2.88 -5.07 8.37
CA VAL A 292 1.99 -5.63 7.36
C VAL A 292 2.44 -5.18 5.97
N ASP A 293 2.89 -6.10 5.10
CA ASP A 293 3.45 -5.73 3.78
C ASP A 293 2.92 -6.61 2.64
N GLN A 294 2.56 -6.01 1.50
CA GLN A 294 2.10 -6.71 0.27
C GLN A 294 0.80 -7.52 0.45
N ARG A 295 -0.26 -6.92 1.01
CA ARG A 295 -1.54 -7.61 1.29
C ARG A 295 -2.62 -7.54 0.24
N PHE A 296 -3.51 -8.54 0.29
CA PHE A 296 -4.91 -8.38 -0.08
C PHE A 296 -5.84 -8.53 1.14
N ILE A 297 -6.89 -7.71 1.26
CA ILE A 297 -7.97 -7.92 2.23
C ILE A 297 -9.34 -7.55 1.67
N PHE A 298 -10.30 -8.45 1.88
CA PHE A 298 -11.72 -8.18 1.76
C PHE A 298 -12.46 -8.87 2.92
N ASN A 299 -12.90 -8.07 3.89
CA ASN A 299 -13.48 -8.55 5.16
C ASN A 299 -14.75 -7.76 5.55
N GLY A 300 -15.35 -8.15 6.67
CA GLY A 300 -16.63 -7.64 7.16
C GLY A 300 -16.57 -6.76 8.40
N ASP A 301 -15.40 -6.22 8.75
CA ASP A 301 -15.23 -5.20 9.80
C ASP A 301 -13.90 -4.44 9.53
N ASN A 302 -13.20 -3.88 10.52
CA ASN A 302 -12.03 -3.02 10.25
C ASN A 302 -10.91 -3.75 9.49
N ALA A 303 -10.42 -3.21 8.37
CA ALA A 303 -9.40 -3.91 7.57
C ALA A 303 -7.99 -3.80 8.20
N PHE A 304 -7.64 -2.62 8.69
CA PHE A 304 -6.35 -2.33 9.32
C PHE A 304 -6.57 -1.54 10.61
N ALA A 305 -5.84 -1.89 11.67
CA ALA A 305 -5.96 -1.23 12.97
C ALA A 305 -4.60 -0.67 13.43
N PRO A 306 -4.05 0.37 12.76
CA PRO A 306 -2.88 1.07 13.27
C PRO A 306 -3.15 1.55 14.70
N GLY A 307 -2.44 1.02 15.69
CA GLY A 307 -2.54 1.49 17.08
C GLY A 307 -3.89 1.28 17.76
N ALA A 308 -4.56 0.14 17.54
CA ALA A 308 -5.58 -0.33 18.47
C ALA A 308 -4.96 -0.67 19.84
N ALA A 309 -5.70 -0.39 20.91
CA ALA A 309 -5.21 -0.44 22.29
C ALA A 309 -4.59 -1.78 22.72
N GLY A 310 -3.56 -1.70 23.56
CA GLY A 310 -3.00 -2.84 24.31
C GLY A 310 -1.86 -3.60 23.62
N VAL A 311 -1.67 -3.42 22.32
CA VAL A 311 -0.71 -4.23 21.53
C VAL A 311 0.55 -3.44 21.17
N GLN A 312 1.70 -3.99 21.58
CA GLN A 312 3.08 -3.65 21.19
C GLN A 312 3.70 -2.31 21.66
N ASN A 313 5.02 -2.34 21.85
CA ASN A 313 5.87 -1.17 22.15
C ASN A 313 6.55 -0.58 20.90
N ASP A 314 6.30 -1.16 19.73
CA ASP A 314 7.06 -0.95 18.51
C ASP A 314 6.29 -0.14 17.47
N ASN A 315 7.00 0.60 16.63
CA ASN A 315 6.39 1.43 15.58
C ASN A 315 5.81 0.55 14.46
N LEU A 316 4.56 0.82 14.09
CA LEU A 316 3.83 -0.01 13.13
C LEU A 316 4.04 0.46 11.68
N THR A 317 4.08 -0.50 10.76
CA THR A 317 4.12 -0.22 9.31
C THR A 317 3.10 -1.03 8.54
N ILE A 318 2.29 -0.39 7.71
CA ILE A 318 1.39 -1.04 6.72
C ILE A 318 1.79 -0.55 5.34
N THR A 319 2.26 -1.45 4.45
CA THR A 319 2.86 -1.07 3.16
C THR A 319 2.40 -1.94 1.99
N HIS A 320 2.27 -1.33 0.79
CA HIS A 320 2.00 -2.03 -0.48
C HIS A 320 0.73 -2.90 -0.47
N CYS A 321 -0.33 -2.49 0.24
CA CYS A 321 -1.54 -3.29 0.42
C CYS A 321 -2.67 -2.87 -0.53
N PHE A 322 -3.54 -3.81 -0.88
CA PHE A 322 -4.79 -3.54 -1.60
C PHE A 322 -5.98 -4.18 -0.87
N GLY A 323 -7.11 -3.49 -0.75
CA GLY A 323 -8.31 -4.12 -0.19
C GLY A 323 -9.51 -3.21 0.04
N GLY A 324 -10.44 -3.70 0.85
CA GLY A 324 -11.63 -2.99 1.29
C GLY A 324 -12.38 -3.78 2.35
N THR A 325 -13.45 -3.20 2.90
CA THR A 325 -14.34 -3.84 3.88
C THR A 325 -15.81 -3.61 3.51
N THR A 326 -16.70 -4.39 4.11
CA THR A 326 -18.15 -4.43 3.83
C THR A 326 -19.03 -3.92 4.97
N GLU A 327 -18.46 -3.52 6.10
CA GLU A 327 -19.20 -2.95 7.24
C GLU A 327 -18.60 -1.64 7.75
N ASN A 328 -17.36 -1.71 8.25
CA ASN A 328 -16.76 -0.69 9.11
C ASN A 328 -15.60 0.03 8.38
N SER A 329 -14.58 0.47 9.11
CA SER A 329 -13.53 1.33 8.54
C SER A 329 -12.41 0.58 7.82
N VAL A 330 -11.72 1.24 6.88
CA VAL A 330 -10.50 0.64 6.31
C VAL A 330 -9.33 0.77 7.29
N PHE A 331 -9.18 1.94 7.91
CA PHE A 331 -8.24 2.18 9.01
C PHE A 331 -9.00 2.62 10.26
N THR A 332 -8.86 1.86 11.35
CA THR A 332 -9.36 2.21 12.69
C THR A 332 -8.22 2.60 13.64
N GLY A 333 -8.45 3.56 14.54
CA GLY A 333 -7.46 3.98 15.53
C GLY A 333 -8.05 4.81 16.68
N GLY A 334 -7.31 4.90 17.80
CA GLY A 334 -7.66 5.71 18.98
C GLY A 334 -8.71 5.12 19.94
N TYR A 335 -9.33 4.01 19.56
CA TYR A 335 -10.53 3.40 20.15
C TYR A 335 -10.24 2.52 21.39
N TYR A 336 -11.29 2.28 22.20
CA TYR A 336 -11.36 1.44 23.42
C TYR A 336 -11.01 2.10 24.77
N GLY A 337 -10.83 3.42 24.86
CA GLY A 337 -10.65 4.13 26.14
C GLY A 337 -9.39 3.79 26.95
N PHE A 338 -8.49 2.96 26.40
CA PHE A 338 -7.17 2.72 26.96
C PHE A 338 -6.21 3.85 26.59
N GLU A 339 -5.25 4.15 27.46
CA GLU A 339 -4.16 5.07 27.13
C GLU A 339 -3.34 4.49 25.97
N ALA A 340 -3.18 5.28 24.89
CA ALA A 340 -2.21 4.94 23.86
C ALA A 340 -0.80 4.93 24.46
N VAL A 341 0.02 3.94 24.08
CA VAL A 341 1.41 3.85 24.53
C VAL A 341 2.17 5.11 24.09
N LYS A 342 2.54 5.96 25.06
CA LYS A 342 3.13 7.27 24.80
C LYS A 342 4.47 7.11 24.07
N GLY A 343 4.51 7.48 22.79
CA GLY A 343 5.71 7.45 21.94
C GLY A 343 5.64 6.54 20.71
N TYR A 344 4.60 5.71 20.59
CA TYR A 344 4.32 4.95 19.37
C TYR A 344 4.10 5.87 18.15
N SER A 345 4.41 5.35 16.96
CA SER A 345 4.09 5.95 15.67
C SER A 345 3.69 4.88 14.65
N ALA A 346 2.85 5.26 13.69
CA ALA A 346 2.48 4.39 12.57
C ALA A 346 2.81 5.05 11.22
N LEU A 347 3.30 4.24 10.29
CA LEU A 347 3.44 4.58 8.88
C LEU A 347 2.58 3.65 8.02
N VAL A 348 1.59 4.23 7.36
CA VAL A 348 0.77 3.58 6.34
C VAL A 348 1.19 4.17 4.98
N ASP A 349 1.69 3.33 4.07
CA ASP A 349 2.23 3.77 2.77
C ASP A 349 1.82 2.84 1.61
N ASP A 350 1.70 3.39 0.41
CA ASP A 350 1.34 2.70 -0.83
C ASP A 350 0.11 1.77 -0.71
N ILE A 351 -1.03 2.34 -0.31
CA ILE A 351 -2.28 1.57 -0.15
C ILE A 351 -3.27 1.87 -1.29
N ASP A 352 -3.79 0.81 -1.89
CA ASP A 352 -4.94 0.85 -2.78
C ASP A 352 -6.20 0.40 -2.03
N ILE A 353 -7.32 1.09 -2.23
CA ILE A 353 -8.58 0.84 -1.53
C ILE A 353 -9.73 0.80 -2.53
N LYS A 354 -10.48 -0.31 -2.57
CA LYS A 354 -11.77 -0.37 -3.25
C LYS A 354 -12.88 -0.29 -2.21
N THR A 355 -13.66 0.78 -2.24
CA THR A 355 -14.81 0.93 -1.33
C THR A 355 -15.98 0.13 -1.86
N TYR A 356 -16.72 -0.53 -0.96
CA TYR A 356 -17.96 -1.19 -1.34
C TYR A 356 -19.17 -0.29 -1.08
N LEU A 357 -20.08 -0.27 -2.05
CA LEU A 357 -21.24 0.62 -2.06
C LEU A 357 -22.47 -0.05 -1.47
N SER A 358 -22.65 0.18 -0.18
CA SER A 358 -23.88 -0.17 0.52
C SER A 358 -24.10 0.82 1.63
N ASP A 359 -25.28 1.43 1.62
CA ASP A 359 -25.59 2.60 2.41
C ASP A 359 -25.64 2.22 3.90
N ALA A 360 -24.58 2.56 4.65
CA ALA A 360 -24.26 2.05 5.99
C ALA A 360 -25.18 2.58 7.11
N GLY A 361 -26.44 2.89 6.78
CA GLY A 361 -27.44 3.38 7.72
C GLY A 361 -27.23 4.81 8.19
N GLY A 362 -27.98 5.16 9.24
CA GLY A 362 -27.84 6.41 9.97
C GLY A 362 -26.71 6.33 11.02
N PRO A 363 -26.51 7.39 11.84
CA PRO A 363 -25.42 7.45 12.80
C PRO A 363 -25.46 6.30 13.85
N PRO A 364 -24.30 5.79 14.30
CA PRO A 364 -22.94 6.21 13.95
C PRO A 364 -22.53 5.82 12.52
N LEU A 365 -21.75 6.68 11.86
CA LEU A 365 -21.35 6.51 10.45
C LEU A 365 -20.04 5.71 10.38
N LEU A 366 -20.13 4.38 10.48
CA LEU A 366 -18.97 3.51 10.75
C LEU A 366 -18.07 3.25 9.52
N ALA A 367 -18.64 3.16 8.31
CA ALA A 367 -17.95 2.75 7.07
C ALA A 367 -16.93 3.75 6.46
N SER A 368 -16.31 4.59 7.29
CA SER A 368 -15.34 5.64 6.90
C SER A 368 -13.99 5.04 6.50
N VAL A 369 -13.28 5.60 5.50
CA VAL A 369 -11.96 5.05 5.12
C VAL A 369 -10.93 5.23 6.24
N PHE A 370 -10.89 6.43 6.83
CA PHE A 370 -10.09 6.71 8.02
C PHE A 370 -11.02 6.99 9.19
N GLN A 371 -11.07 6.10 10.18
CA GLN A 371 -11.84 6.28 11.42
C GLN A 371 -10.86 6.37 12.60
N VAL A 372 -10.76 7.55 13.20
CA VAL A 372 -9.98 7.77 14.42
C VAL A 372 -10.90 8.38 15.46
N TYR A 373 -11.40 7.53 16.35
CA TYR A 373 -12.30 7.90 17.44
C TYR A 373 -11.52 7.85 18.75
N VAL A 374 -11.31 9.01 19.38
CA VAL A 374 -10.52 9.14 20.61
C VAL A 374 -11.47 9.30 21.80
N ASP A 375 -11.55 8.23 22.60
CA ASP A 375 -12.53 8.03 23.68
C ASP A 375 -11.87 7.75 25.05
N ASN A 376 -10.71 8.36 25.33
CA ASN A 376 -10.04 8.31 26.64
C ASN A 376 -10.22 9.64 27.42
N ASN A 377 -10.12 9.60 28.75
CA ASN A 377 -10.39 10.77 29.62
C ASN A 377 -9.16 11.39 30.34
N ASP A 378 -7.92 11.03 29.97
CA ASP A 378 -6.74 11.80 30.39
C ASP A 378 -6.56 12.98 29.41
N PRO A 379 -6.66 14.26 29.82
CA PRO A 379 -6.41 15.38 28.93
C PRO A 379 -4.98 15.39 28.34
N ASN A 380 -4.05 14.61 28.91
CA ASN A 380 -2.67 14.45 28.47
C ASN A 380 -2.42 13.11 27.73
N ALA A 381 -3.46 12.34 27.42
CA ALA A 381 -3.39 11.16 26.57
C ALA A 381 -4.38 11.28 25.41
N GLY A 382 -3.98 10.73 24.28
CA GLY A 382 -4.77 10.69 23.08
C GLY A 382 -4.02 9.90 22.05
N TYR A 383 -4.42 10.06 20.80
CA TYR A 383 -3.88 9.27 19.70
C TYR A 383 -2.95 10.17 18.89
N SER A 384 -1.77 9.68 18.49
CA SER A 384 -0.73 10.57 17.95
C SER A 384 0.27 9.89 17.01
N ASN A 385 1.02 10.70 16.26
CA ASN A 385 2.13 10.31 15.39
C ASN A 385 1.71 9.32 14.28
N GLN A 386 0.66 9.67 13.54
CA GLN A 386 0.08 8.83 12.51
C GLN A 386 0.38 9.41 11.13
N THR A 387 1.10 8.66 10.29
CA THR A 387 1.37 9.04 8.90
C THR A 387 0.67 8.09 7.95
N TYR A 388 -0.31 8.61 7.22
CA TYR A 388 -0.97 7.96 6.08
C TYR A 388 -0.45 8.62 4.81
N GLN A 389 0.19 7.87 3.92
CA GLN A 389 0.70 8.42 2.68
C GLN A 389 0.49 7.52 1.44
N ASN A 390 0.39 8.16 0.28
CA ASN A 390 0.25 7.51 -1.03
C ASN A 390 -0.95 6.55 -1.10
N ILE A 391 -2.13 7.00 -0.65
CA ILE A 391 -3.34 6.18 -0.58
C ILE A 391 -4.31 6.55 -1.71
N ARG A 392 -4.77 5.54 -2.45
CA ARG A 392 -5.65 5.69 -3.61
C ARG A 392 -6.93 4.92 -3.36
N ILE A 393 -8.04 5.63 -3.30
CA ILE A 393 -9.36 5.11 -3.00
C ILE A 393 -10.22 5.22 -4.26
N GLU A 394 -10.71 4.08 -4.75
CA GLU A 394 -11.66 3.99 -5.85
C GLU A 394 -13.03 3.56 -5.33
N GLY A 395 -14.09 4.17 -5.88
CA GLY A 395 -15.47 3.94 -5.46
C GLY A 395 -16.02 5.06 -4.57
N ASN A 396 -17.30 4.97 -4.25
CA ASN A 396 -18.00 5.97 -3.43
C ASN A 396 -18.00 5.56 -1.96
N VAL A 397 -18.01 6.54 -1.05
CA VAL A 397 -18.07 6.38 0.40
C VAL A 397 -19.42 6.87 0.91
N SER A 398 -20.19 6.00 1.58
CA SER A 398 -21.52 6.31 2.14
C SER A 398 -21.47 7.09 3.46
N THR A 399 -20.28 7.24 4.05
CA THR A 399 -19.98 7.98 5.29
C THR A 399 -19.00 9.14 4.98
N PRO A 400 -18.42 9.84 5.98
CA PRO A 400 -17.28 10.71 5.75
C PRO A 400 -16.06 9.91 5.26
N LEU A 401 -15.24 10.45 4.34
CA LEU A 401 -14.01 9.76 3.92
C LEU A 401 -13.01 9.63 5.08
N LEU A 402 -12.85 10.71 5.85
CA LEU A 402 -11.98 10.80 7.01
C LEU A 402 -12.77 11.29 8.22
N GLU A 403 -12.56 10.66 9.37
CA GLU A 403 -13.07 11.08 10.67
C GLU A 403 -11.95 11.07 11.72
N LEU A 404 -11.51 12.26 12.13
CA LEU A 404 -10.67 12.48 13.32
C LEU A 404 -11.57 13.12 14.39
N LYS A 405 -12.03 12.35 15.37
CA LYS A 405 -13.08 12.80 16.32
C LYS A 405 -12.74 12.41 17.75
N ASN A 406 -12.80 13.37 18.66
CA ASN A 406 -13.08 13.05 20.06
C ASN A 406 -14.57 12.72 20.15
N THR A 407 -14.90 11.50 20.55
CA THR A 407 -16.30 11.05 20.67
C THR A 407 -16.41 10.05 21.81
N VAL A 408 -17.51 10.11 22.55
CA VAL A 408 -17.84 9.05 23.52
C VAL A 408 -18.18 7.78 22.73
N TYR A 409 -17.75 6.64 23.25
CA TYR A 409 -18.06 5.31 22.71
C TYR A 409 -19.58 5.15 22.46
N PRO A 410 -20.06 5.06 21.20
CA PRO A 410 -21.46 5.33 20.88
C PRO A 410 -22.44 4.22 21.33
N TRP A 411 -21.94 3.03 21.69
CA TRP A 411 -22.76 1.93 22.20
C TRP A 411 -22.86 1.87 23.74
N GLY A 412 -22.20 2.79 24.47
CA GLY A 412 -22.23 2.84 25.93
C GLY A 412 -21.53 1.66 26.62
N GLY A 413 -21.98 1.29 27.82
CA GLY A 413 -21.39 0.21 28.61
C GLY A 413 -20.11 0.62 29.36
N SER A 414 -19.37 -0.37 29.88
CA SER A 414 -18.19 -0.14 30.74
C SER A 414 -16.96 0.45 30.02
N LEU A 415 -16.98 0.50 28.69
CA LEU A 415 -15.93 1.10 27.86
C LEU A 415 -16.18 2.59 27.58
N ALA A 416 -17.41 3.08 27.79
CA ALA A 416 -17.73 4.49 27.59
C ALA A 416 -17.19 5.34 28.76
N VAL A 417 -16.07 6.03 28.52
CA VAL A 417 -15.50 6.95 29.52
C VAL A 417 -16.33 8.23 29.65
N ASN A 418 -16.26 8.87 30.81
CA ASN A 418 -16.81 10.21 31.01
C ASN A 418 -15.83 11.27 30.44
N PRO A 419 -16.32 12.25 29.66
CA PRO A 419 -15.51 13.39 29.18
C PRO A 419 -14.92 14.26 30.32
N PRO A 420 -13.93 15.12 30.05
CA PRO A 420 -13.38 15.51 28.74
C PRO A 420 -12.59 14.39 28.04
N LEU A 421 -12.44 14.48 26.72
CA LEU A 421 -11.75 13.47 25.91
C LEU A 421 -10.40 14.00 25.37
N GLY A 422 -9.30 13.29 25.63
CA GLY A 422 -7.96 13.89 25.61
C GLY A 422 -7.37 14.30 24.24
N ASN A 423 -6.25 15.05 24.32
CA ASN A 423 -5.61 15.71 23.19
C ASN A 423 -4.80 14.77 22.28
N SER A 424 -4.90 15.00 20.96
CA SER A 424 -4.31 14.16 19.93
C SER A 424 -3.42 14.98 18.97
N TYR A 425 -2.24 14.46 18.60
CA TYR A 425 -1.15 15.23 17.98
C TYR A 425 -0.55 14.55 16.74
N ASN A 426 -0.08 15.35 15.77
CA ASN A 426 0.77 14.89 14.67
C ASN A 426 0.10 13.84 13.76
N PHE A 427 -0.87 14.29 12.97
CA PHE A 427 -1.50 13.48 11.93
C PHE A 427 -1.07 13.97 10.56
N VAL A 428 -0.57 13.08 9.71
CA VAL A 428 -0.16 13.41 8.35
C VAL A 428 -0.94 12.56 7.37
N PHE A 429 -1.68 13.21 6.48
CA PHE A 429 -2.38 12.62 5.34
C PHE A 429 -1.75 13.17 4.06
N ARG A 430 -0.90 12.37 3.41
CA ARG A 430 -0.11 12.78 2.23
C ARG A 430 -0.51 12.02 0.99
N ASN A 431 -0.70 12.71 -0.14
CA ASN A 431 -1.02 12.06 -1.43
C ASN A 431 -2.24 11.10 -1.31
N ILE A 432 -3.25 11.51 -0.55
CA ILE A 432 -4.53 10.77 -0.46
C ILE A 432 -5.39 11.17 -1.66
N SER A 433 -6.07 10.22 -2.28
CA SER A 433 -6.93 10.48 -3.44
C SER A 433 -8.20 9.63 -3.39
N LEU A 434 -9.36 10.28 -3.52
CA LEU A 434 -10.65 9.61 -3.77
C LEU A 434 -11.07 9.81 -5.22
N GLU A 435 -11.23 8.71 -5.96
CA GLU A 435 -11.87 8.63 -7.28
C GLU A 435 -13.29 8.08 -7.09
N GLY A 436 -14.22 9.01 -6.84
CA GLY A 436 -15.59 8.72 -6.40
C GLY A 436 -16.17 9.87 -5.56
N THR A 437 -17.30 9.62 -4.88
CA THR A 437 -17.99 10.61 -4.05
C THR A 437 -17.97 10.22 -2.57
N GLN A 438 -17.91 11.21 -1.67
CA GLN A 438 -18.29 11.03 -0.26
C GLN A 438 -19.72 11.54 -0.07
N LYS A 439 -20.56 10.83 0.68
CA LYS A 439 -21.95 11.22 0.98
C LYS A 439 -22.04 12.29 2.08
N TYR A 440 -21.10 12.27 3.02
CA TYR A 440 -20.98 13.26 4.11
C TYR A 440 -19.61 13.94 4.07
N LEU A 441 -19.51 15.15 4.63
CA LEU A 441 -18.23 15.84 4.80
C LEU A 441 -17.33 15.06 5.77
N SER A 442 -16.05 14.92 5.41
CA SER A 442 -14.98 14.46 6.30
C SER A 442 -14.93 15.31 7.58
N GLN A 443 -14.56 14.75 8.73
CA GLN A 443 -14.70 15.41 10.02
C GLN A 443 -13.36 15.52 10.73
N ILE A 444 -13.03 16.70 11.26
CA ILE A 444 -11.92 16.90 12.20
C ILE A 444 -12.48 17.69 13.38
N LYS A 445 -12.75 17.00 14.49
CA LYS A 445 -13.55 17.52 15.61
C LYS A 445 -12.93 17.18 16.95
N GLY A 446 -12.33 18.19 17.59
CA GLY A 446 -11.97 18.12 19.00
C GLY A 446 -13.20 18.17 19.92
N TRP A 447 -12.99 17.95 21.21
CA TRP A 447 -14.04 17.97 22.24
C TRP A 447 -14.30 19.37 22.79
N ASP A 448 -13.26 20.05 23.28
CA ASP A 448 -13.31 21.42 23.81
C ASP A 448 -11.98 22.18 23.63
N ALA A 449 -11.91 23.42 24.11
CA ALA A 449 -10.74 24.29 23.93
C ALA A 449 -9.43 23.78 24.58
N SER A 450 -9.51 22.81 25.49
CA SER A 450 -8.38 22.16 26.16
C SER A 450 -8.18 20.71 25.68
N ASN A 451 -8.99 20.23 24.73
CA ASN A 451 -9.18 18.82 24.40
C ASN A 451 -9.50 18.66 22.91
N GLY A 452 -8.49 18.54 22.05
CA GLY A 452 -8.68 18.51 20.60
C GLY A 452 -7.55 17.92 19.77
N PHE A 453 -7.51 18.30 18.50
CA PHE A 453 -6.52 17.82 17.52
C PHE A 453 -5.51 18.91 17.16
N HIS A 454 -4.23 18.55 17.19
CA HIS A 454 -3.12 19.47 16.96
C HIS A 454 -2.18 18.94 15.88
N ASN A 455 -1.68 19.83 15.02
CA ASN A 455 -0.77 19.50 13.92
C ASN A 455 -1.34 18.40 13.01
N VAL A 456 -2.42 18.75 12.29
CA VAL A 456 -3.03 17.90 11.26
C VAL A 456 -2.59 18.42 9.90
N VAL A 457 -1.93 17.58 9.10
CA VAL A 457 -1.39 17.93 7.79
C VAL A 457 -2.20 17.22 6.71
N LEU A 458 -2.87 18.00 5.85
CA LEU A 458 -3.55 17.53 4.64
C LEU A 458 -2.69 17.90 3.42
N ASP A 459 -1.64 17.13 3.20
CA ASP A 459 -0.67 17.29 2.10
C ASP A 459 -1.19 16.59 0.84
N ASN A 460 -1.51 17.36 -0.21
CA ASN A 460 -1.90 16.81 -1.51
C ASN A 460 -3.11 15.85 -1.46
N PHE A 461 -4.01 16.05 -0.48
CA PHE A 461 -5.27 15.33 -0.31
C PHE A 461 -6.23 15.73 -1.43
N ARG A 462 -6.84 14.77 -2.15
CA ARG A 462 -7.66 15.02 -3.35
C ARG A 462 -9.02 14.32 -3.35
N PHE A 463 -9.99 15.00 -3.93
CA PHE A 463 -11.28 14.45 -4.35
C PHE A 463 -11.43 14.65 -5.86
N ASN A 464 -11.51 13.56 -6.64
CA ASN A 464 -11.60 13.56 -8.11
C ASN A 464 -10.57 14.50 -8.77
N GLY A 465 -9.30 14.38 -8.35
CA GLY A 465 -8.19 15.22 -8.82
C GLY A 465 -8.11 16.63 -8.20
N VAL A 466 -9.17 17.14 -7.58
CA VAL A 466 -9.17 18.46 -6.92
C VAL A 466 -8.47 18.39 -5.58
N VAL A 467 -7.37 19.15 -5.42
CA VAL A 467 -6.61 19.24 -4.17
C VAL A 467 -7.38 20.06 -3.13
N VAL A 468 -7.42 19.56 -1.90
CA VAL A 468 -8.00 20.26 -0.74
C VAL A 468 -7.01 21.32 -0.25
N THR A 469 -7.54 22.51 0.00
CA THR A 469 -6.81 23.71 0.42
C THR A 469 -7.66 24.47 1.44
N GLN A 470 -7.07 25.44 2.12
CA GLN A 470 -7.82 26.32 3.02
C GLN A 470 -9.03 27.03 2.35
N ALA A 471 -8.97 27.27 1.03
CA ALA A 471 -9.99 28.01 0.29
C ALA A 471 -11.23 27.18 -0.11
N ASN A 472 -11.08 25.85 -0.23
CA ASN A 472 -12.17 24.92 -0.58
C ASN A 472 -12.47 23.89 0.53
N LEU A 473 -11.81 24.00 1.69
CA LEU A 473 -11.93 23.05 2.82
C LEU A 473 -13.38 22.69 3.16
N SER A 474 -14.27 23.68 3.30
CA SER A 474 -15.68 23.51 3.68
C SER A 474 -16.55 22.78 2.66
N GLN A 475 -16.03 22.52 1.45
CA GLN A 475 -16.69 21.67 0.44
C GLN A 475 -16.47 20.17 0.72
N TYR A 476 -15.45 19.84 1.52
CA TYR A 476 -14.99 18.47 1.75
C TYR A 476 -14.91 18.07 3.22
N PHE A 477 -14.70 19.04 4.13
CA PHE A 477 -14.53 18.82 5.56
C PHE A 477 -15.40 19.74 6.43
N ASP A 478 -15.91 19.18 7.53
CA ASP A 478 -16.50 19.85 8.68
C ASP A 478 -15.47 19.83 9.82
N VAL A 479 -14.90 21.00 10.11
CA VAL A 479 -13.81 21.21 11.09
C VAL A 479 -14.29 22.16 12.18
N ASN A 480 -14.21 21.75 13.44
CA ASN A 480 -14.64 22.59 14.57
C ASN A 480 -13.50 23.47 15.13
N SER A 481 -13.84 24.37 16.06
CA SER A 481 -12.91 25.33 16.66
C SER A 481 -11.85 24.73 17.60
N TYR A 482 -11.84 23.40 17.77
CA TYR A 482 -10.95 22.67 18.68
C TYR A 482 -9.88 21.89 17.91
N VAL A 483 -9.48 22.45 16.76
CA VAL A 483 -8.41 21.95 15.90
C VAL A 483 -7.41 23.07 15.69
N SER A 484 -6.14 22.84 16.03
CA SER A 484 -5.05 23.80 15.81
C SER A 484 -3.99 23.25 14.86
N GLU A 485 -3.29 24.15 14.18
CA GLU A 485 -2.19 23.80 13.26
C GLU A 485 -2.64 22.85 12.12
N LEU A 486 -3.91 22.95 11.70
CA LEU A 486 -4.37 22.36 10.45
C LEU A 486 -3.61 23.03 9.29
N SER A 487 -2.84 22.25 8.54
CA SER A 487 -2.00 22.76 7.45
C SER A 487 -2.20 21.98 6.16
N PHE A 488 -2.06 22.70 5.05
CA PHE A 488 -2.08 22.17 3.69
C PHE A 488 -0.67 22.36 3.14
N THR A 489 0.28 21.61 3.67
CA THR A 489 1.70 21.76 3.31
C THR A 489 1.97 20.95 2.05
N PRO A 490 2.16 21.57 0.86
CA PRO A 490 2.72 20.84 -0.26
C PRO A 490 4.18 20.55 0.08
N ILE A 491 4.56 19.28 0.23
CA ILE A 491 5.98 18.94 0.11
C ILE A 491 6.41 19.30 -1.33
N PRO A 492 7.53 20.03 -1.51
CA PRO A 492 8.07 20.30 -2.82
C PRO A 492 8.28 19.00 -3.60
N GLY A 493 7.49 18.79 -4.66
CA GLY A 493 7.49 17.54 -5.42
C GLY A 493 8.77 17.40 -6.22
N LEU A 494 9.31 16.18 -6.34
CA LEU A 494 10.46 15.93 -7.23
C LEU A 494 9.98 15.86 -8.68
N TYR A 495 10.35 16.86 -9.47
CA TYR A 495 10.19 16.89 -10.91
C TYR A 495 11.50 16.48 -11.57
N THR A 496 11.47 15.42 -12.39
CA THR A 496 12.65 14.95 -13.11
C THR A 496 13.00 15.87 -14.28
N LEU A 497 14.29 15.95 -14.58
CA LEU A 497 14.83 16.66 -15.74
C LEU A 497 15.64 15.69 -16.60
N THR A 498 15.69 15.93 -17.90
CA THR A 498 16.74 15.33 -18.75
C THR A 498 18.10 15.75 -18.17
N PRO A 499 19.01 14.81 -17.83
CA PRO A 499 20.25 15.14 -17.16
C PRO A 499 21.07 16.20 -17.90
N CYS A 500 21.43 17.27 -17.20
CA CYS A 500 21.97 18.49 -17.78
C CYS A 500 23.19 19.00 -17.01
N ARG A 501 24.28 19.29 -17.72
CA ARG A 501 25.47 19.93 -17.13
C ARG A 501 25.22 21.41 -16.96
N LEU A 502 24.99 21.81 -15.72
CA LEU A 502 24.54 23.16 -15.34
C LEU A 502 25.71 24.10 -15.03
N ILE A 503 26.76 23.59 -14.40
CA ILE A 503 27.99 24.33 -14.09
C ILE A 503 29.18 23.48 -14.50
N ASP A 504 30.20 24.07 -15.11
CA ASP A 504 31.50 23.43 -15.36
C ASP A 504 32.59 24.51 -15.46
N THR A 505 33.34 24.69 -14.37
CA THR A 505 34.32 25.79 -14.29
C THR A 505 35.58 25.60 -15.15
N ARG A 506 35.62 24.56 -16.00
CA ARG A 506 36.62 24.36 -17.06
C ARG A 506 36.23 25.03 -18.37
N LEU A 507 34.96 25.37 -18.55
CA LEU A 507 34.44 26.08 -19.72
C LEU A 507 34.89 27.55 -19.73
N PRO A 508 34.77 28.28 -20.86
CA PRO A 508 35.16 29.68 -20.97
C PRO A 508 34.56 30.57 -19.87
N ALA A 509 35.22 31.70 -19.59
CA ALA A 509 34.86 32.59 -18.50
C ALA A 509 33.41 33.10 -18.61
N GLY A 510 32.66 32.98 -17.52
CA GLY A 510 31.23 33.33 -17.47
C GLY A 510 30.55 32.81 -16.21
N GLN A 511 29.27 33.14 -16.03
CA GLN A 511 28.52 32.83 -14.81
C GLN A 511 28.62 31.35 -14.40
N PHE A 512 28.47 30.42 -15.35
CA PHE A 512 28.49 28.97 -15.15
C PHE A 512 29.83 28.31 -15.53
N GLY A 513 30.82 29.09 -15.97
CA GLY A 513 32.12 28.65 -16.46
C GLY A 513 33.28 29.08 -15.55
N ALA A 514 34.48 29.23 -16.14
CA ALA A 514 35.68 29.72 -15.47
C ALA A 514 35.46 31.08 -14.76
N PRO A 515 36.24 31.41 -13.70
CA PRO A 515 37.45 30.73 -13.21
C PRO A 515 37.17 29.45 -12.41
N ALA A 516 38.23 28.66 -12.14
CA ALA A 516 38.19 27.61 -11.13
C ALA A 516 37.75 28.17 -9.75
N LEU A 517 37.30 27.30 -8.84
CA LEU A 517 37.20 27.67 -7.42
C LEU A 517 38.61 27.89 -6.89
N ALA A 518 38.78 28.90 -6.04
CA ALA A 518 40.02 29.17 -5.32
C ALA A 518 39.83 28.88 -3.83
N ALA A 519 40.89 28.47 -3.16
CA ALA A 519 40.92 28.21 -1.73
C ALA A 519 40.25 29.33 -0.90
N GLY A 520 39.25 28.97 -0.10
CA GLY A 520 38.46 29.88 0.73
C GLY A 520 37.43 30.73 -0.03
N ALA A 521 37.34 30.65 -1.36
CA ALA A 521 36.41 31.43 -2.15
C ALA A 521 35.01 30.80 -2.16
N ASN A 522 33.98 31.67 -2.12
CA ASN A 522 32.59 31.32 -2.35
C ASN A 522 32.16 31.84 -3.74
N ARG A 523 31.55 30.99 -4.57
CA ARG A 523 30.89 31.39 -5.84
C ARG A 523 29.40 31.14 -5.75
N VAL A 524 28.61 32.11 -6.23
CA VAL A 524 27.14 32.02 -6.29
C VAL A 524 26.70 31.84 -7.74
N PHE A 525 25.79 30.90 -7.98
CA PHE A 525 25.23 30.57 -9.28
C PHE A 525 23.70 30.61 -9.20
N THR A 526 23.06 31.52 -9.92
CA THR A 526 21.60 31.48 -10.11
C THR A 526 21.25 30.37 -11.10
N VAL A 527 20.52 29.34 -10.64
CA VAL A 527 20.30 28.09 -11.39
C VAL A 527 18.89 27.96 -11.95
N VAL A 528 17.92 28.69 -11.39
CA VAL A 528 16.59 28.80 -11.98
C VAL A 528 16.65 29.45 -13.37
N GLY A 529 15.79 28.99 -14.28
CA GLY A 529 15.81 29.34 -15.70
C GLY A 529 16.84 28.58 -16.54
N GLN A 530 17.68 27.73 -15.94
CA GLN A 530 18.66 26.90 -16.64
C GLN A 530 18.29 25.41 -16.54
N CYS A 531 18.70 24.61 -17.52
CA CYS A 531 18.45 23.14 -17.54
C CYS A 531 16.97 22.72 -17.35
N GLY A 532 16.00 23.60 -17.58
CA GLY A 532 14.57 23.36 -17.31
C GLY A 532 14.13 23.58 -15.86
N ILE A 533 15.01 24.05 -14.97
CA ILE A 533 14.67 24.37 -13.57
C ILE A 533 13.78 25.63 -13.53
N PRO A 534 12.53 25.57 -13.02
CA PRO A 534 11.64 26.71 -12.96
C PRO A 534 11.96 27.66 -11.81
N ALA A 535 11.50 28.92 -11.92
CA ALA A 535 11.70 29.95 -10.90
C ALA A 535 11.10 29.62 -9.52
N GLY A 536 10.16 28.68 -9.45
CA GLY A 536 9.53 28.24 -8.18
C GLY A 536 10.35 27.22 -7.38
N ALA A 537 11.37 26.61 -7.97
CA ALA A 537 12.13 25.50 -7.38
C ALA A 537 12.77 25.88 -6.02
N LYS A 538 12.66 24.95 -5.06
CA LYS A 538 13.15 25.07 -3.67
C LYS A 538 14.47 24.35 -3.44
N ALA A 539 14.72 23.27 -4.18
CA ALA A 539 15.98 22.54 -4.17
C ALA A 539 16.23 21.89 -5.54
N ILE A 540 17.47 21.46 -5.80
CA ILE A 540 17.85 20.67 -6.97
C ILE A 540 18.37 19.29 -6.56
N SER A 541 18.03 18.27 -7.36
CA SER A 541 18.68 16.97 -7.33
C SER A 541 19.86 16.99 -8.30
N SER A 542 21.06 16.68 -7.78
CA SER A 542 22.31 16.95 -8.50
C SER A 542 23.42 15.94 -8.21
N ASN A 543 24.35 15.81 -9.15
CA ASN A 543 25.65 15.17 -8.96
C ASN A 543 26.74 16.26 -8.95
N VAL A 544 27.38 16.41 -7.79
CA VAL A 544 28.48 17.33 -7.51
C VAL A 544 29.78 16.65 -7.88
N THR A 545 30.56 17.23 -8.80
CA THR A 545 31.88 16.69 -9.19
C THR A 545 32.98 17.73 -9.01
N ILE A 546 34.08 17.30 -8.40
CA ILE A 546 35.32 18.06 -8.24
C ILE A 546 36.42 17.37 -9.05
N THR A 547 37.20 18.14 -9.81
CA THR A 547 38.28 17.63 -10.66
C THR A 547 39.48 18.57 -10.67
N GLN A 548 40.66 17.98 -10.88
CA GLN A 548 41.96 18.69 -10.88
C GLN A 548 42.21 19.61 -9.64
N PRO A 549 41.83 19.24 -8.40
CA PRO A 549 42.21 20.03 -7.22
C PRO A 549 43.73 20.07 -7.06
N THR A 550 44.29 21.23 -6.76
CA THR A 550 45.75 21.39 -6.56
C THR A 550 46.20 21.10 -5.13
N ALA A 551 45.27 21.06 -4.17
CA ALA A 551 45.52 20.75 -2.76
C ALA A 551 44.39 19.85 -2.20
N PRO A 552 44.56 19.16 -1.06
CA PRO A 552 43.45 18.53 -0.36
C PRO A 552 42.47 19.58 0.19
N GLY A 553 41.18 19.24 0.19
CA GLY A 553 40.12 20.17 0.59
C GLY A 553 38.74 19.51 0.52
N HIS A 554 37.72 20.34 0.51
CA HIS A 554 36.32 19.93 0.44
C HIS A 554 35.46 21.03 -0.19
N VAL A 555 34.28 20.70 -0.70
CA VAL A 555 33.27 21.69 -1.10
C VAL A 555 32.01 21.61 -0.25
N ILE A 556 31.42 22.79 -0.04
CA ILE A 556 30.16 23.00 0.68
C ILE A 556 29.20 23.74 -0.25
N LEU A 557 28.03 23.16 -0.50
CA LEU A 557 26.97 23.71 -1.33
C LEU A 557 25.78 24.10 -0.43
N PHE A 558 25.27 25.32 -0.58
CA PHE A 558 24.29 25.90 0.33
C PHE A 558 23.48 27.03 -0.35
N PRO A 559 22.28 27.39 0.14
CA PRO A 559 21.43 28.43 -0.47
C PRO A 559 21.95 29.87 -0.28
N GLY A 560 23.17 30.06 0.22
CA GLY A 560 23.71 31.35 0.67
C GLY A 560 23.51 31.60 2.17
N GLY A 561 23.98 32.76 2.66
CA GLY A 561 23.97 33.07 4.09
C GLY A 561 25.15 32.45 4.84
N ILE A 562 24.87 31.85 6.01
CA ILE A 562 25.89 31.20 6.86
C ILE A 562 26.35 29.89 6.19
N VAL A 563 27.66 29.72 6.03
CA VAL A 563 28.25 28.48 5.49
C VAL A 563 28.05 27.33 6.50
N PRO A 564 27.45 26.19 6.10
CA PRO A 564 27.32 25.02 6.97
C PRO A 564 28.66 24.47 7.46
N GLY A 565 28.69 23.88 8.66
CA GLY A 565 29.89 23.23 9.23
C GLY A 565 30.20 21.83 8.69
N VAL A 566 29.58 21.42 7.58
CA VAL A 566 29.68 20.06 6.99
C VAL A 566 29.87 20.13 5.48
N SER A 567 30.55 19.15 4.89
CA SER A 567 30.91 19.13 3.48
C SER A 567 30.08 18.16 2.62
N ASN A 568 29.81 18.54 1.37
CA ASN A 568 29.13 17.68 0.40
C ASN A 568 30.11 16.70 -0.26
N LEU A 569 31.38 17.09 -0.41
CA LEU A 569 32.42 16.25 -1.03
C LEU A 569 33.81 16.65 -0.52
N ASN A 570 34.59 15.68 -0.04
CA ASN A 570 35.98 15.85 0.41
C ASN A 570 36.95 15.22 -0.61
N PHE A 571 38.10 15.82 -0.88
CA PHE A 571 39.02 15.40 -1.95
C PHE A 571 40.50 15.63 -1.60
N ARG A 572 41.40 14.96 -2.34
CA ARG A 572 42.86 15.15 -2.29
C ARG A 572 43.37 15.76 -3.59
N ALA A 573 44.56 16.36 -3.56
CA ALA A 573 45.22 16.90 -4.74
C ALA A 573 45.29 15.86 -5.89
N GLY A 574 45.02 16.30 -7.13
CA GLY A 574 44.94 15.48 -8.34
C GLY A 574 43.71 14.55 -8.43
N GLN A 575 42.93 14.39 -7.37
CA GLN A 575 41.82 13.44 -7.34
C GLN A 575 40.54 14.04 -7.97
N THR A 576 40.00 13.36 -8.98
CA THR A 576 38.61 13.60 -9.41
C THR A 576 37.66 12.78 -8.55
N ARG A 577 36.61 13.40 -8.01
CA ARG A 577 35.55 12.71 -7.25
C ARG A 577 34.18 13.30 -7.57
N ALA A 578 33.14 12.49 -7.37
CA ALA A 578 31.75 12.91 -7.43
C ALA A 578 30.97 12.46 -6.19
N ASN A 579 29.85 13.14 -5.91
CA ASN A 579 28.84 12.72 -4.93
C ASN A 579 27.46 13.26 -5.35
N ASN A 580 26.39 12.50 -5.09
CA ASN A 580 25.03 13.00 -5.27
C ASN A 580 24.63 13.91 -4.09
N ALA A 581 23.87 14.96 -4.37
CA ALA A 581 23.37 15.90 -3.38
C ALA A 581 22.00 16.48 -3.78
N ILE A 582 21.11 16.57 -2.80
CA ILE A 582 19.96 17.47 -2.85
C ILE A 582 20.43 18.80 -2.26
N VAL A 583 20.35 19.88 -3.04
CA VAL A 583 20.88 21.19 -2.66
C VAL A 583 19.74 22.21 -2.59
N PRO A 584 19.43 22.76 -1.41
CA PRO A 584 18.46 23.86 -1.27
C PRO A 584 18.90 25.09 -2.05
N LEU A 585 17.95 25.79 -2.65
CA LEU A 585 18.16 27.05 -3.34
C LEU A 585 17.85 28.24 -2.44
N SER A 586 18.47 29.37 -2.72
CA SER A 586 18.06 30.67 -2.16
C SER A 586 16.61 31.00 -2.55
N ALA A 587 16.00 31.96 -1.86
CA ALA A 587 14.71 32.53 -2.28
C ALA A 587 14.73 33.14 -3.70
N THR A 588 15.92 33.39 -4.26
CA THR A 588 16.14 33.86 -5.64
C THR A 588 16.59 32.75 -6.60
N GLY A 589 16.50 31.48 -6.20
CA GLY A 589 16.82 30.33 -7.06
C GLY A 589 18.32 30.14 -7.32
N SER A 590 19.18 30.48 -6.36
CA SER A 590 20.64 30.40 -6.48
C SER A 590 21.26 29.37 -5.53
N VAL A 591 22.37 28.77 -5.94
CA VAL A 591 23.25 27.94 -5.11
C VAL A 591 24.58 28.65 -4.89
N SER A 592 25.10 28.59 -3.66
CA SER A 592 26.46 29.01 -3.30
C SER A 592 27.34 27.78 -3.14
N VAL A 593 28.60 27.88 -3.57
CA VAL A 593 29.63 26.84 -3.35
C VAL A 593 30.91 27.44 -2.82
N THR A 594 31.38 26.93 -1.69
CA THR A 594 32.66 27.30 -1.06
C THR A 594 33.68 26.19 -1.24
N ASP A 595 34.90 26.53 -1.64
CA ASP A 595 36.07 25.63 -1.61
C ASP A 595 36.84 25.78 -0.30
N GLY A 596 36.87 24.70 0.48
CA GLY A 596 37.56 24.57 1.76
C GLY A 596 39.03 24.11 1.66
N GLN A 597 39.66 24.16 0.48
CA GLN A 597 41.12 24.10 0.38
C GLN A 597 41.79 25.21 1.20
N SER A 598 42.96 24.92 1.79
CA SER A 598 43.79 25.94 2.47
C SER A 598 44.67 26.74 1.51
N SER A 599 44.90 26.25 0.29
CA SER A 599 45.60 26.94 -0.79
C SER A 599 45.28 26.34 -2.15
N GLY A 600 45.54 27.09 -3.23
CA GLY A 600 45.37 26.62 -4.61
C GLY A 600 43.94 26.72 -5.15
N THR A 601 43.59 25.85 -6.09
CA THR A 601 42.32 25.89 -6.84
C THR A 601 41.75 24.50 -7.12
N THR A 602 40.48 24.42 -7.51
CA THR A 602 39.85 23.22 -8.09
C THR A 602 38.75 23.54 -9.10
N HIS A 603 38.51 22.61 -10.02
CA HIS A 603 37.37 22.71 -10.95
C HIS A 603 36.12 22.03 -10.38
N PHE A 604 35.00 22.74 -10.50
CA PHE A 604 33.70 22.34 -9.99
C PHE A 604 32.73 22.14 -11.15
N ILE A 605 32.00 21.05 -11.10
CA ILE A 605 31.01 20.65 -12.10
C ILE A 605 29.74 20.27 -11.33
N LEU A 606 28.59 20.77 -11.80
CA LEU A 606 27.28 20.42 -11.27
C LEU A 606 26.41 19.90 -12.41
N ASP A 607 26.08 18.61 -12.36
CA ASP A 607 25.11 17.98 -13.24
C ASP A 607 23.77 17.87 -12.49
N VAL A 608 22.65 18.27 -13.10
CA VAL A 608 21.30 18.21 -12.49
C VAL A 608 20.41 17.19 -13.20
N ASN A 609 19.57 16.49 -12.44
CA ASN A 609 18.63 15.48 -12.95
C ASN A 609 17.19 15.65 -12.42
N GLY A 610 16.94 16.67 -11.60
CA GLY A 610 15.60 17.04 -11.13
C GLY A 610 15.61 18.26 -10.23
N TYR A 611 14.43 18.75 -9.88
CA TYR A 611 14.23 19.83 -8.91
C TYR A 611 13.03 19.53 -8.01
N PHE A 612 13.03 20.14 -6.84
CA PHE A 612 11.92 20.08 -5.88
C PHE A 612 11.15 21.39 -5.94
N GLN A 613 9.84 21.38 -6.16
CA GLN A 613 8.99 22.58 -6.19
C GLN A 613 7.65 22.40 -5.46
#